data_AF-A0A494C007-F1
#
_entry.id   AF-A0A494C007-F1
#
_cell.length_a   1.000
_cell.length_b   1.000
_cell.length_c   1.000
_cell.angle_alpha   90.00
_cell.angle_beta   90.00
_cell.angle_gamma   90.00
#
_symmetry.space_group_name_H-M   'P 1'
#
loop_
_entity.id
_entity.type
_entity.pdbx_description
1 polymer ?
#
loop_
_entity_poly.entity_id
_entity_poly.type
_entity_poly.pdbx_seq_one_letter_code
_entity_poly.pdbx_strand_id
1 'polypeptide(L)'
;MEANGLGPQGFPELKNDTFLRAAWGEETDYTPVWCMRQAGRYLPEFRETRAAQDFFSTCRSPEACCELTLQPLRRFPLDAAIIFSDILVVPQMFSPPPGTGHGGDHGTWQRTQLPRAIKRRAGPRTPTGSRSGSL
;
A
#
# COMPACT_ATOMS: atom_id res chain seq x y z
N MET A 1 5.42 35.67 25.07
CA MET A 1 4.51 34.54 25.32
C MET A 1 4.34 33.81 23.99
N GLU A 2 5.21 32.86 23.67
CA GLU A 2 4.95 31.90 22.59
C GLU A 2 5.07 30.53 23.24
N ALA A 3 3.91 29.92 23.51
CA ALA A 3 3.86 28.54 23.98
C ALA A 3 4.36 27.67 22.83
N ASN A 4 5.41 26.88 23.08
CA ASN A 4 5.98 25.91 22.16
C ASN A 4 4.86 25.01 21.58
N GLY A 5 4.43 25.29 20.35
CA GLY A 5 3.46 24.48 19.58
C GLY A 5 4.05 23.19 19.02
N LEU A 6 5.00 22.60 19.73
CA LEU A 6 5.67 21.35 19.38
C LEU A 6 5.11 20.25 20.29
N GLY A 7 4.46 19.27 19.69
CA GLY A 7 3.99 18.05 20.32
C GLY A 7 5.13 17.10 20.71
N PRO A 8 4.80 15.87 21.16
CA PRO A 8 5.80 14.91 21.60
C PRO A 8 6.80 14.62 20.48
N GLN A 9 8.09 14.66 20.81
CA GLN A 9 9.22 14.45 19.89
C GLN A 9 9.53 15.59 18.90
N GLY A 10 8.97 16.79 19.08
CA GLY A 10 9.34 17.96 18.26
C GLY A 10 8.57 18.09 16.94
N PHE A 11 7.46 17.37 16.79
CA PHE A 11 6.54 17.54 15.67
C PHE A 11 5.54 18.68 15.94
N PRO A 12 4.98 19.34 14.91
CA PRO A 12 3.89 20.29 15.09
C PRO A 12 2.67 19.63 15.75
N GLU A 13 1.93 20.39 16.55
CA GLU A 13 0.65 19.94 17.10
C GLU A 13 -0.36 19.58 16.00
N LEU A 14 -1.06 18.46 16.15
CA LEU A 14 -2.03 17.96 15.17
C LEU A 14 -3.30 18.81 15.21
N LYS A 15 -3.66 19.42 14.07
CA LYS A 15 -4.83 20.31 13.97
C LYS A 15 -6.13 19.60 13.60
N ASN A 16 -6.05 18.55 12.78
CA ASN A 16 -7.20 17.73 12.38
C ASN A 16 -6.92 16.29 12.80
N ASP A 17 -7.65 15.80 13.78
CA ASP A 17 -7.54 14.46 14.35
C ASP A 17 -8.75 13.57 14.02
N THR A 18 -9.69 14.04 13.20
CA THR A 18 -10.95 13.35 12.89
C THR A 18 -10.71 11.94 12.36
N PHE A 19 -9.69 11.76 11.51
CA PHE A 19 -9.29 10.44 11.03
C PHE A 19 -8.86 9.51 12.16
N LEU A 20 -8.08 10.00 13.13
CA LEU A 20 -7.62 9.18 14.25
C LEU A 20 -8.79 8.82 15.17
N ARG A 21 -9.63 9.79 15.55
CA ARG A 21 -10.82 9.56 16.39
C ARG A 21 -11.74 8.52 15.76
N ALA A 22 -12.05 8.67 14.47
CA ALA A 22 -12.87 7.68 13.75
C ALA A 22 -12.21 6.30 13.70
N ALA A 23 -10.88 6.21 13.51
CA ALA A 23 -10.15 4.94 13.51
C ALA A 23 -10.16 4.25 14.89
N TRP A 24 -10.23 5.02 15.98
CA TRP A 24 -10.38 4.52 17.34
C TRP A 24 -11.83 4.20 17.73
N GLY A 25 -12.78 4.44 16.84
CA GLY A 25 -14.21 4.21 17.11
C GLY A 25 -14.87 5.29 17.95
N GLU A 26 -14.26 6.47 18.05
CA GLU A 26 -14.83 7.64 18.73
C GLU A 26 -15.84 8.37 17.85
N GLU A 27 -16.73 9.14 18.47
CA GLU A 27 -17.69 9.98 17.77
C GLU A 27 -16.99 11.17 17.09
N THR A 28 -17.38 11.44 15.84
CA THR A 28 -16.78 12.49 15.00
C THR A 28 -17.88 13.30 14.33
N ASP A 29 -17.64 14.60 14.13
CA ASP A 29 -18.64 15.53 13.58
C ASP A 29 -18.98 15.24 12.11
N TYR A 30 -18.07 14.58 11.40
CA TYR A 30 -18.23 14.16 10.02
C TYR A 30 -17.38 12.92 9.73
N THR A 31 -17.72 12.21 8.66
CA THR A 31 -16.96 11.02 8.21
C THR A 31 -15.64 11.45 7.54
N PRO A 32 -14.46 11.07 8.08
CA PRO A 32 -13.19 11.45 7.47
C PRO A 32 -12.94 10.70 6.16
N VAL A 33 -12.32 11.38 5.19
CA VAL A 33 -12.06 10.83 3.85
C VAL A 33 -10.58 10.94 3.46
N TRP A 34 -10.08 9.87 2.87
CA TRP A 34 -8.77 9.80 2.20
C TRP A 34 -8.85 8.79 1.07
N CYS A 35 -7.88 8.81 0.15
CA CYS A 35 -7.87 7.89 -0.99
C CYS A 35 -6.57 7.10 -1.03
N MET A 36 -6.69 5.78 -1.18
CA MET A 36 -5.54 4.96 -1.56
C MET A 36 -4.96 5.45 -2.89
N ARG A 37 -3.64 5.60 -2.95
CA ARG A 37 -2.92 6.14 -4.12
C ARG A 37 -3.31 7.59 -4.47
N GLN A 38 -3.67 8.42 -3.49
CA GLN A 38 -3.90 9.86 -3.68
C GLN A 38 -2.72 10.61 -4.33
N ALA A 39 -1.49 10.18 -4.06
CA ALA A 39 -0.32 10.64 -4.79
C ALA A 39 -0.08 9.71 -5.99
N GLY A 40 -0.63 10.06 -7.15
CA GLY A 40 -0.62 9.17 -8.30
C GLY A 40 -0.66 9.87 -9.66
N ARG A 41 -0.48 9.07 -10.71
CA ARG A 41 -0.36 9.51 -12.12
C ARG A 41 -1.57 10.28 -12.69
N TYR A 42 -2.68 10.34 -11.94
CA TYR A 42 -3.85 11.12 -12.32
C TYR A 42 -3.65 12.62 -12.10
N LEU A 43 -2.71 13.01 -11.23
CA LEU A 43 -2.30 14.40 -11.04
C LEU A 43 -1.22 14.75 -12.07
N PRO A 44 -1.39 15.84 -12.87
CA PRO A 44 -0.33 16.30 -13.78
C PRO A 44 0.95 16.68 -13.02
N GLU A 45 0.81 17.36 -11.88
CA GLU A 45 1.92 17.75 -10.99
C GLU A 45 2.75 16.54 -10.52
N PHE A 46 2.10 15.40 -10.26
CA PHE A 46 2.79 14.15 -9.90
C PHE A 46 3.64 13.61 -11.05
N ARG A 47 3.14 13.73 -12.29
CA ARG A 47 3.84 13.24 -13.49
C ARG A 47 5.08 14.10 -13.77
N GLU A 48 4.99 15.40 -13.54
CA GLU A 48 6.12 16.32 -13.67
C GLU A 48 7.22 16.01 -12.67
N THR A 49 6.89 15.85 -11.38
CA THR A 49 7.88 15.47 -10.36
C THR A 49 8.51 14.10 -10.65
N ARG A 50 7.71 13.13 -11.13
CA ARG A 50 8.21 11.78 -11.48
C ARG A 50 9.02 11.74 -12.76
N ALA A 51 8.91 12.72 -13.66
CA ALA A 51 9.71 12.77 -14.88
C ALA A 51 11.20 13.03 -14.57
N ALA A 52 11.51 13.63 -13.42
CA ALA A 52 12.87 13.97 -13.03
C ALA A 52 13.70 12.77 -12.54
N GLN A 53 13.08 11.70 -12.02
CA GLN A 53 13.80 10.61 -11.34
C GLN A 53 13.14 9.23 -11.53
N ASP A 54 13.96 8.18 -11.51
CA ASP A 54 13.47 6.80 -11.45
C ASP A 54 12.66 6.53 -10.16
N PHE A 55 11.76 5.54 -10.21
CA PHE A 55 10.85 5.21 -9.10
C PHE A 55 11.56 4.97 -7.78
N PHE A 56 12.56 4.09 -7.76
CA PHE A 56 13.28 3.78 -6.53
C PHE A 56 14.17 4.94 -6.06
N SER A 57 14.67 5.76 -6.99
CA SER A 57 15.38 7.00 -6.64
C SER A 57 14.44 7.99 -5.95
N THR A 58 13.22 8.13 -6.48
CA THR A 58 12.18 9.00 -5.89
C THR A 58 11.88 8.55 -4.46
N CYS A 59 11.66 7.24 -4.23
CA CYS A 59 11.38 6.69 -2.90
C CYS A 59 12.53 6.87 -1.89
N ARG A 60 13.77 7.10 -2.37
CA ARG A 60 14.95 7.34 -1.53
C ARG A 60 15.21 8.82 -1.24
N SER A 61 14.49 9.74 -1.90
CA SER A 61 14.61 11.17 -1.67
C SER A 61 13.52 11.64 -0.70
N PRO A 62 13.87 12.06 0.53
CA PRO A 62 12.89 12.52 1.52
C PRO A 62 12.11 13.74 1.01
N GLU A 63 12.77 14.66 0.32
CA GLU A 63 12.14 15.87 -0.24
C GLU A 63 11.13 15.52 -1.34
N ALA A 64 11.48 14.62 -2.26
CA ALA A 64 10.57 14.19 -3.32
C ALA A 64 9.37 13.43 -2.74
N CYS A 65 9.58 12.53 -1.78
CA CYS A 65 8.49 11.82 -1.10
C CYS A 65 7.55 12.77 -0.37
N CYS A 66 8.11 13.76 0.35
CA CYS A 66 7.32 14.79 1.04
C CYS A 66 6.46 15.57 0.04
N GLU A 67 7.07 16.07 -1.04
CA GLU A 67 6.37 16.85 -2.05
C GLU A 67 5.23 16.06 -2.70
N LEU A 68 5.48 14.80 -3.10
CA LEU A 68 4.46 13.93 -3.68
C LEU A 68 3.31 13.64 -2.70
N THR A 69 3.60 13.46 -1.42
CA THR A 69 2.56 13.26 -0.39
C THR A 69 1.71 14.51 -0.17
N LEU A 70 2.28 15.71 -0.29
CA LEU A 70 1.58 16.97 -0.05
C LEU A 70 0.73 17.44 -1.24
N GLN A 71 1.09 17.10 -2.47
CA GLN A 71 0.33 17.45 -3.68
C GLN A 71 -1.19 17.24 -3.58
N PRO A 72 -1.71 16.05 -3.19
CA PRO A 72 -3.15 15.82 -3.09
C PRO A 72 -3.82 16.66 -1.99
N LEU A 73 -3.14 16.96 -0.88
CA LEU A 73 -3.67 17.80 0.20
C LEU A 73 -3.84 19.26 -0.22
N ARG A 74 -3.04 19.73 -1.18
CA ARG A 74 -3.18 21.09 -1.74
C ARG A 74 -4.41 21.19 -2.65
N ARG A 75 -4.90 20.08 -3.18
CA ARG A 75 -5.98 20.03 -4.17
C ARG A 75 -7.33 19.65 -3.56
N PHE A 76 -7.31 18.80 -2.54
CA PHE A 76 -8.51 18.27 -1.91
C PHE A 76 -8.40 18.37 -0.38
N PRO A 77 -9.50 18.70 0.33
CA PRO A 77 -9.53 18.71 1.79
C PRO A 77 -9.61 17.27 2.33
N LEU A 78 -8.52 16.50 2.21
CA LEU A 78 -8.43 15.15 2.78
C LEU A 78 -8.07 15.21 4.26
N ASP A 79 -8.60 14.27 5.04
CA ASP A 79 -8.39 14.20 6.49
C ASP A 79 -7.10 13.49 6.89
N ALA A 80 -6.47 12.80 5.96
CA ALA A 80 -5.23 12.07 6.19
C ALA A 80 -4.28 12.16 5.01
N ALA A 81 -2.99 12.11 5.32
CA ALA A 81 -1.90 11.97 4.37
C ALA A 81 -1.36 10.55 4.42
N ILE A 82 -1.10 9.94 3.27
CA ILE A 82 -0.34 8.69 3.17
C ILE A 82 1.03 8.96 2.55
N ILE A 83 2.08 8.47 3.21
CA ILE A 83 3.46 8.68 2.76
C ILE A 83 3.68 8.04 1.39
N PHE A 84 4.37 8.76 0.50
CA PHE A 84 4.78 8.20 -0.78
C PHE A 84 5.95 7.24 -0.55
N SER A 85 5.64 5.95 -0.68
CA SER A 85 6.60 4.84 -0.65
C SER A 85 5.98 3.64 -1.37
N ASP A 86 6.78 2.63 -1.65
CA ASP A 86 6.32 1.40 -2.28
C ASP A 86 6.58 0.17 -1.39
N ILE A 87 5.67 -0.80 -1.46
CA ILE A 87 5.79 -2.05 -0.71
C ILE A 87 7.00 -2.88 -1.15
N LEU A 88 7.48 -2.72 -2.38
CA LEU A 88 8.63 -3.43 -2.93
C LEU A 88 9.97 -2.91 -2.40
N VAL A 89 10.00 -1.78 -1.67
CA VAL A 89 11.21 -1.30 -0.99
C VAL A 89 11.73 -2.32 0.01
N VAL A 90 10.84 -3.07 0.68
CA VAL A 90 11.23 -4.10 1.66
C VAL A 90 11.95 -5.28 0.99
N PRO A 91 11.37 -5.97 -0.02
CA PRO A 91 12.09 -7.00 -0.78
C PRO A 91 13.39 -6.53 -1.44
N GLN A 92 13.43 -5.28 -1.92
CA GLN A 92 14.64 -4.71 -2.54
C GLN A 92 15.81 -4.67 -1.54
N MET A 93 15.54 -4.37 -0.27
CA MET A 93 16.56 -4.32 0.78
C MET A 93 17.16 -5.70 1.10
N PHE A 94 16.35 -6.76 1.02
CA PHE A 94 16.79 -8.14 1.27
C PHE A 94 17.40 -8.83 0.05
N SER A 95 17.27 -8.23 -1.13
CA SER A 95 17.77 -8.81 -2.38
C SER A 95 19.23 -8.39 -2.62
N PRO A 96 20.10 -9.30 -3.09
CA PRO A 96 21.46 -8.92 -3.48
C PRO A 96 21.44 -7.93 -4.65
N PRO A 97 22.44 -7.05 -4.78
CA PRO A 97 22.46 -6.03 -5.81
C PRO A 97 22.42 -6.65 -7.21
N PRO A 98 21.70 -6.03 -8.16
CA PRO A 98 21.68 -6.49 -9.54
C PRO A 98 23.11 -6.43 -10.11
N GLY A 99 23.67 -7.58 -10.48
CA GLY A 99 25.02 -7.70 -11.03
C GLY A 99 26.01 -8.54 -10.23
N THR A 100 25.72 -8.92 -8.98
CA THR A 100 26.47 -9.97 -8.28
C THR A 100 25.98 -11.36 -8.69
N GLY A 101 26.17 -11.69 -9.97
CA GLY A 101 26.01 -13.04 -10.47
C GLY A 101 27.30 -13.83 -10.27
N HIS A 102 27.33 -14.72 -9.28
CA HIS A 102 27.86 -16.04 -9.58
C HIS A 102 26.77 -16.72 -10.42
N GLY A 103 27.11 -17.11 -11.65
CA GLY A 103 26.18 -17.74 -12.58
C GLY A 103 25.50 -18.95 -11.93
N GLY A 104 24.20 -18.84 -11.71
CA GLY A 104 23.37 -19.86 -11.09
C GLY A 104 21.92 -19.42 -11.08
N ASP A 105 21.16 -19.90 -12.07
CA ASP A 105 19.71 -19.91 -12.18
C ASP A 105 18.90 -18.72 -11.64
N HIS A 106 18.48 -17.85 -12.55
CA HIS A 106 17.35 -16.94 -12.37
C HIS A 106 16.02 -17.70 -12.29
N GLY A 107 15.79 -18.46 -11.20
CA GLY A 107 14.67 -19.39 -11.12
C GLY A 107 14.03 -19.66 -9.76
N THR A 108 14.38 -18.98 -8.66
CA THR A 108 14.02 -19.49 -7.31
C THR A 108 13.30 -18.57 -6.33
N TRP A 109 12.87 -17.35 -6.72
CA TRP A 109 12.11 -16.48 -5.79
C TRP A 109 10.66 -16.17 -6.17
N GLN A 110 10.10 -16.86 -7.18
CA GLN A 110 8.65 -16.87 -7.44
C GLN A 110 8.07 -18.29 -7.47
N ARG A 111 8.23 -19.04 -6.37
CA ARG A 111 7.24 -20.04 -5.97
C ARG A 111 7.57 -20.50 -4.57
N THR A 112 6.84 -20.01 -3.57
CA THR A 112 6.63 -20.78 -2.36
C THR A 112 6.13 -22.15 -2.83
N GLN A 113 6.96 -23.19 -2.67
CA GLN A 113 6.46 -24.55 -2.69
C GLN A 113 5.51 -24.68 -1.51
N LEU A 114 4.25 -24.30 -1.70
CA LEU A 114 3.17 -24.92 -0.96
C LEU A 114 3.27 -26.42 -1.34
N PRO A 115 3.52 -27.33 -0.39
CA PRO A 115 3.51 -28.75 -0.70
C PRO A 115 2.18 -29.07 -1.39
N ARG A 116 2.26 -29.83 -2.50
CA ARG A 116 1.13 -30.26 -3.34
C ARG A 116 0.16 -31.23 -2.61
N ALA A 117 -0.08 -31.03 -1.33
CA ALA A 117 -0.88 -31.88 -0.46
C ALA A 117 -2.24 -31.26 -0.09
N ILE A 118 -2.77 -30.30 -0.88
CA ILE A 118 -4.18 -29.89 -0.80
C ILE A 118 -4.72 -29.72 -2.23
N LYS A 119 -4.78 -30.83 -2.97
CA LYS A 119 -5.56 -30.91 -4.21
C LYS A 119 -6.08 -32.32 -4.42
N ARG A 120 -6.90 -32.81 -3.49
CA ARG A 120 -7.73 -34.02 -3.64
C ARG A 120 -8.88 -34.01 -2.63
N ARG A 121 -9.90 -33.18 -2.86
CA ARG A 121 -11.29 -33.45 -2.45
C ARG A 121 -12.25 -32.88 -3.50
N ALA A 122 -12.33 -33.60 -4.61
CA ALA A 122 -13.52 -33.61 -5.45
C ALA A 122 -13.68 -35.08 -5.86
N GLY A 123 -14.38 -35.85 -5.03
CA GLY A 123 -14.76 -37.22 -5.39
C GLY A 123 -15.75 -37.19 -6.55
N PRO A 124 -15.79 -38.23 -7.39
CA PRO A 124 -16.81 -38.36 -8.43
C PRO A 124 -18.19 -38.41 -7.75
N ARG A 125 -19.08 -37.48 -8.10
CA ARG A 125 -20.50 -37.62 -7.77
C ARG A 125 -21.05 -38.74 -8.65
N THR A 126 -21.29 -39.90 -8.05
CA THR A 126 -22.11 -40.95 -8.65
C THR A 126 -23.54 -40.42 -8.84
N PRO A 127 -24.15 -40.56 -10.02
CA PRO A 127 -25.57 -40.29 -10.19
C PRO A 127 -26.36 -41.43 -9.56
N THR A 128 -26.98 -41.16 -8.42
CA THR A 128 -27.93 -42.06 -7.76
C THR A 128 -29.23 -42.13 -8.58
N GLY A 129 -29.44 -43.28 -9.22
CA GLY A 129 -30.72 -43.99 -9.28
C GLY A 129 -31.92 -43.28 -9.92
N SER A 130 -32.15 -43.61 -11.19
CA SER A 130 -33.50 -43.68 -11.76
C SER A 130 -34.34 -44.68 -10.95
N ARG A 131 -35.37 -44.20 -10.25
CA ARG A 131 -36.50 -45.04 -9.85
C ARG A 131 -37.63 -44.81 -10.84
N SER A 132 -37.80 -45.79 -11.73
CA SER A 132 -39.08 -46.11 -12.34
C SER A 132 -40.06 -46.51 -11.24
N GLY A 133 -41.21 -45.85 -11.18
CA GLY A 133 -42.32 -46.20 -10.31
C GLY A 133 -43.59 -45.67 -10.94
N SER A 134 -44.33 -46.60 -11.55
CA SER A 134 -45.63 -46.42 -12.16
C SER A 134 -46.64 -45.77 -11.21
N LEU A 135 -47.44 -44.85 -11.75
CA LEU A 135 -48.89 -44.97 -11.93
C LEU A 135 -49.37 -43.86 -12.87
#